data_AF-A0A2V8H5Q5-F1
#
_entry.id   AF-A0A2V8H5Q5-F1
#
_cell.length_a   1.000
_cell.length_b   1.000
_cell.length_c   1.000
_cell.angle_alpha   90.00
_cell.angle_beta   90.00
_cell.angle_gamma   90.00
#
_symmetry.space_group_name_H-M   'P 1'
#
loop_
_entity.id
_entity.type
_entity.pdbx_description
1 polymer ?
#
loop_
_entity_poly.entity_id
_entity_poly.type
_entity_poly.pdbx_seq_one_letter_code
_entity_poly.pdbx_strand_id
1 'polypeptide(L)'
;MRRTLGVVLCMLPLAVTFVAGAPQLRSVTEGVYSAAQAERGQEVYRSQCNECHGNALQGGSGPPLSGDRFISNWSGRPLLELVDKIQNTMPFGKPGTVSRAQAVDLSAYILQSGKFPAGQAELSGDRLAQIAFPGERKLATPVAAATSAAVTLSPPEGNLAQLMRALAFPNANIIFNLQVKDPNVPTKREVGPDFDYVAWGAGVYTGWLPVEQAAIAIIETAPLFLTPGRVCQNGLPVPVDRPDWKKYTTELMEIGRIAKQAAIARKLDAFEEISEKLSDACQNCHRVYRRDAPGAMRCQ
;
A
#
# COMPACT_ATOMS: atom_id res chain seq x y z
N MET A 1 14.64 -69.52 50.21
CA MET A 1 14.10 -68.17 49.87
C MET A 1 15.02 -67.50 48.86
N ARG A 2 14.56 -67.27 47.62
CA ARG A 2 15.04 -66.21 46.71
C ARG A 2 14.07 -66.14 45.53
N ARG A 3 13.28 -65.06 45.46
CA ARG A 3 12.27 -64.77 44.44
C ARG A 3 12.95 -64.09 43.25
N THR A 4 12.71 -64.58 42.03
CA THR A 4 13.09 -63.92 40.77
C THR A 4 11.90 -63.09 40.27
N LEU A 5 12.07 -61.76 40.18
CA LEU A 5 11.11 -60.85 39.52
C LEU A 5 11.41 -60.81 38.02
N GLY A 6 10.44 -61.18 37.18
CA GLY A 6 10.48 -60.96 35.73
C GLY A 6 9.85 -59.62 35.38
N VAL A 7 10.60 -58.76 34.67
CA VAL A 7 10.10 -57.50 34.12
C VAL A 7 9.63 -57.75 32.69
N VAL A 8 8.32 -57.62 32.44
CA VAL A 8 7.73 -57.66 31.10
C VAL A 8 7.75 -56.25 30.52
N LEU A 9 8.55 -56.05 29.47
CA LEU A 9 8.65 -54.78 28.73
C LEU A 9 7.63 -54.79 27.58
N CYS A 10 6.51 -54.10 27.76
CA CYS A 10 5.52 -53.86 26.69
C CYS A 10 6.09 -52.83 25.69
N MET A 11 6.45 -53.26 24.48
CA MET A 11 6.72 -52.35 23.36
C MET A 11 5.40 -52.00 22.65
N LEU A 12 4.97 -50.74 22.74
CA LEU A 12 3.90 -50.20 21.89
C LEU A 12 4.48 -49.77 20.52
N PRO A 13 3.79 -50.06 19.40
CA PRO A 13 4.24 -49.61 18.08
C PRO A 13 3.91 -48.12 17.89
N LEU A 14 4.92 -47.34 17.52
CA LEU A 14 4.78 -45.92 17.18
C LEU A 14 4.26 -45.82 15.73
N ALA A 15 2.96 -45.55 15.57
CA ALA A 15 2.36 -45.30 14.26
C ALA A 15 2.83 -43.93 13.72
N VAL A 16 3.64 -43.95 12.66
CA VAL A 16 4.03 -42.73 11.93
C VAL A 16 2.89 -42.40 10.96
N THR A 17 2.12 -41.36 11.28
CA THR A 17 1.10 -40.81 10.39
C THR A 17 1.76 -39.86 9.38
N PHE A 18 1.75 -40.22 8.11
CA PHE A 18 2.07 -39.29 7.03
C PHE A 18 0.94 -38.28 6.88
N VAL A 19 1.19 -37.03 7.27
CA VAL A 19 0.29 -35.91 6.98
C VAL A 19 0.46 -35.56 5.50
N ALA A 20 -0.53 -35.93 4.68
CA ALA A 20 -0.62 -35.46 3.30
C ALA A 20 -0.87 -33.94 3.31
N GLY A 21 0.13 -33.16 2.91
CA GLY A 21 0.01 -31.71 2.78
C GLY A 21 -1.02 -31.34 1.72
N ALA A 22 -1.91 -30.40 2.04
CA ALA A 22 -2.85 -29.83 1.06
C ALA A 22 -2.06 -29.26 -0.14
N PRO A 23 -2.56 -29.42 -1.39
CA PRO A 23 -1.90 -28.89 -2.58
C PRO A 23 -1.71 -27.38 -2.41
N GLN A 24 -0.46 -26.94 -2.34
CA GLN A 24 -0.12 -25.53 -2.24
C GLN A 24 -0.48 -24.87 -3.58
N LEU A 25 -1.39 -23.89 -3.56
CA LEU A 25 -1.69 -23.06 -4.72
C LEU A 25 -0.44 -22.28 -5.11
N ARG A 26 0.00 -22.42 -6.36
CA ARG A 26 1.11 -21.64 -6.91
C ARG A 26 0.68 -20.20 -7.14
N SER A 27 1.57 -19.25 -6.92
CA SER A 27 1.28 -17.85 -7.23
C SER A 27 1.67 -17.51 -8.67
N VAL A 28 0.91 -16.62 -9.32
CA VAL A 28 1.32 -15.99 -10.59
C VAL A 28 2.69 -15.28 -10.50
N THR A 29 3.17 -14.97 -9.29
CA THR A 29 4.50 -14.40 -9.04
C THR A 29 5.64 -15.40 -9.23
N GLU A 30 5.36 -16.69 -9.45
CA GLU A 30 6.36 -17.75 -9.60
C GLU A 30 6.76 -18.03 -11.06
N GLY A 31 6.47 -17.13 -12.00
CA GLY A 31 6.80 -17.38 -13.41
C GLY A 31 5.95 -18.49 -14.02
N VAL A 32 4.63 -18.28 -14.06
CA VAL A 32 3.66 -19.33 -14.45
C VAL A 32 3.37 -19.40 -15.95
N TYR A 33 3.89 -18.47 -16.74
CA TYR A 33 3.68 -18.36 -18.19
C TYR A 33 5.02 -18.12 -18.90
N SER A 34 5.11 -18.43 -20.20
CA SER A 34 6.32 -18.17 -20.99
C SER A 34 6.25 -16.83 -21.72
N ALA A 35 7.42 -16.25 -22.05
CA ALA A 35 7.47 -15.00 -22.83
C ALA A 35 6.80 -15.16 -24.20
N ALA A 36 7.06 -16.27 -24.89
CA ALA A 36 6.45 -16.58 -26.19
C ALA A 36 4.91 -16.68 -26.10
N GLN A 37 4.39 -17.20 -24.98
CA GLN A 37 2.95 -17.26 -24.75
C GLN A 37 2.33 -15.87 -24.57
N ALA A 38 3.00 -14.98 -23.82
CA ALA A 38 2.56 -13.61 -23.65
C ALA A 38 2.62 -12.82 -24.96
N GLU A 39 3.61 -13.08 -25.83
CA GLU A 39 3.69 -12.47 -27.16
C GLU A 39 2.50 -12.85 -28.05
N ARG A 40 2.11 -14.13 -28.09
CA ARG A 40 0.88 -14.56 -28.80
C ARG A 40 -0.36 -13.88 -28.23
N GLY A 41 -0.46 -13.79 -26.90
CA GLY A 41 -1.54 -13.07 -26.22
C GLY A 41 -1.60 -11.59 -26.60
N GLN A 42 -0.45 -10.94 -26.77
CA GLN A 42 -0.36 -9.55 -27.19
C GLN A 42 -0.94 -9.32 -28.58
N GLU A 43 -0.69 -10.23 -29.52
CA GLU A 43 -1.23 -10.14 -30.89
C GLU A 43 -2.76 -10.23 -30.90
N VAL A 44 -3.32 -11.16 -30.11
CA VAL A 44 -4.78 -11.26 -29.92
C VAL A 44 -5.32 -10.00 -29.25
N TYR A 45 -4.63 -9.47 -28.24
CA TYR A 45 -5.05 -8.26 -27.53
C TYR A 45 -5.13 -7.04 -28.45
N ARG A 46 -4.11 -6.83 -29.29
CA ARG A 46 -4.05 -5.72 -30.25
C ARG A 46 -5.15 -5.78 -31.30
N SER A 47 -5.63 -6.97 -31.63
CA SER A 47 -6.67 -7.14 -32.65
C SER A 47 -8.10 -7.08 -32.09
N GLN A 48 -8.31 -7.39 -30.81
CA GLN A 48 -9.67 -7.62 -30.28
C GLN A 48 -9.99 -6.89 -28.96
N CYS A 49 -9.02 -6.32 -28.25
CA CYS A 49 -9.21 -5.87 -26.86
C CYS A 49 -8.82 -4.41 -26.62
N ASN A 50 -7.83 -3.89 -27.34
CA ASN A 50 -7.22 -2.58 -27.07
C ASN A 50 -8.17 -1.38 -27.27
N GLU A 51 -9.18 -1.50 -28.13
CA GLU A 51 -10.16 -0.43 -28.38
C GLU A 51 -10.89 -0.02 -27.09
N CYS A 52 -11.21 -0.99 -26.23
CA CYS A 52 -11.88 -0.74 -24.96
C CYS A 52 -10.93 -0.70 -23.76
N HIS A 53 -9.95 -1.60 -23.72
CA HIS A 53 -9.07 -1.78 -22.56
C HIS A 53 -7.76 -0.98 -22.64
N GLY A 54 -7.56 -0.21 -23.72
CA GLY A 54 -6.41 0.67 -23.94
C GLY A 54 -5.18 -0.06 -24.47
N ASN A 55 -4.32 0.62 -25.24
CA ASN A 55 -3.12 0.01 -25.83
C ASN A 55 -2.11 -0.53 -24.80
N ALA A 56 -2.13 0.01 -23.59
CA ALA A 56 -1.26 -0.37 -22.48
C ALA A 56 -2.05 -1.02 -21.32
N LEU A 57 -3.26 -1.56 -21.59
CA LEU A 57 -4.13 -2.17 -20.58
C LEU A 57 -4.59 -1.20 -19.47
N GLN A 58 -4.45 0.10 -19.70
CA GLN A 58 -4.77 1.15 -18.74
C GLN A 58 -6.28 1.39 -18.59
N GLY A 59 -7.09 0.73 -19.40
CA GLY A 59 -8.53 0.95 -19.48
C GLY A 59 -8.90 2.08 -20.45
N GLY A 60 -10.18 2.38 -20.50
CA GLY A 60 -10.79 3.36 -21.39
C GLY A 60 -12.31 3.28 -21.25
N SER A 61 -12.99 2.85 -22.30
CA SER A 61 -14.39 2.45 -22.22
C SER A 61 -14.58 1.11 -21.48
N GLY A 62 -13.55 0.25 -21.46
CA GLY A 62 -13.46 -0.95 -20.64
C GLY A 62 -12.61 -0.75 -19.38
N PRO A 63 -12.72 -1.63 -18.37
CA PRO A 63 -11.93 -1.54 -17.14
C PRO A 63 -10.43 -1.74 -17.42
N PRO A 64 -9.54 -1.20 -16.56
CA PRO A 64 -8.11 -1.49 -16.65
C PRO A 64 -7.83 -2.98 -16.40
N LEU A 65 -6.90 -3.54 -17.17
CA LEU A 65 -6.47 -4.94 -17.06
C LEU A 65 -5.07 -5.06 -16.44
N SER A 66 -4.56 -3.97 -15.86
CA SER A 66 -3.31 -3.91 -15.12
C SER A 66 -3.39 -2.88 -13.99
N GLY A 67 -2.40 -2.87 -13.10
CA GLY A 67 -2.33 -1.93 -11.97
C GLY A 67 -3.28 -2.24 -10.81
N ASP A 68 -3.34 -1.34 -9.83
CA ASP A 68 -3.98 -1.57 -8.52
C ASP A 68 -5.46 -1.94 -8.62
N ARG A 69 -6.20 -1.31 -9.53
CA ARG A 69 -7.63 -1.61 -9.76
C ARG A 69 -7.83 -3.03 -10.31
N PHE A 70 -6.94 -3.51 -11.16
CA PHE A 70 -6.99 -4.90 -11.61
C PHE A 70 -6.70 -5.84 -10.43
N ILE A 71 -5.62 -5.61 -9.69
CA ILE A 71 -5.23 -6.45 -8.56
C ILE A 71 -6.32 -6.51 -7.49
N SER A 72 -6.99 -5.40 -7.16
CA SER A 72 -8.08 -5.39 -6.18
C SER A 72 -9.25 -6.32 -6.56
N ASN A 73 -9.54 -6.49 -7.85
CA ASN A 73 -10.61 -7.37 -8.34
C ASN A 73 -10.21 -8.85 -8.44
N TRP A 74 -8.91 -9.14 -8.52
CA TRP A 74 -8.37 -10.46 -8.81
C TRP A 74 -7.58 -11.06 -7.65
N SER A 75 -7.20 -10.27 -6.65
CA SER A 75 -6.45 -10.67 -5.46
C SER A 75 -7.02 -11.94 -4.81
N GLY A 76 -6.16 -12.93 -4.61
CA GLY A 76 -6.50 -14.22 -4.01
C GLY A 76 -7.35 -15.15 -4.87
N ARG A 77 -7.79 -14.73 -6.05
CA ARG A 77 -8.62 -15.54 -6.95
C ARG A 77 -7.75 -16.44 -7.85
N PRO A 78 -8.22 -17.65 -8.20
CA PRO A 78 -7.59 -18.49 -9.20
C PRO A 78 -7.49 -17.80 -10.56
N LEU A 79 -6.39 -18.05 -11.28
CA LEU A 79 -6.19 -17.58 -12.64
C LEU A 79 -7.22 -18.17 -13.61
N LEU A 80 -7.75 -19.35 -13.29
CA LEU A 80 -8.90 -19.95 -13.97
C LEU A 80 -10.07 -18.97 -14.13
N GLU A 81 -10.38 -18.19 -13.09
CA GLU A 81 -11.52 -17.28 -13.12
C GLU A 81 -11.29 -16.11 -14.10
N LEU A 82 -10.04 -15.70 -14.32
CA LEU A 82 -9.71 -14.70 -15.35
C LEU A 82 -9.89 -15.28 -16.75
N VAL A 83 -9.38 -16.49 -16.99
CA VAL A 83 -9.53 -17.17 -18.28
C VAL A 83 -11.01 -17.38 -18.61
N ASP A 84 -11.80 -17.84 -17.65
CA ASP A 84 -13.24 -18.04 -17.80
C ASP A 84 -13.95 -16.71 -18.09
N LYS A 85 -13.57 -15.63 -17.40
CA LYS A 85 -14.14 -14.30 -17.66
C LYS A 85 -13.86 -13.84 -19.09
N ILE A 86 -12.63 -13.98 -19.56
CA ILE A 86 -12.23 -13.59 -20.92
C ILE A 86 -13.03 -14.42 -21.94
N GLN A 87 -13.00 -15.74 -21.81
CA GLN A 87 -13.66 -16.65 -22.76
C GLN A 87 -15.18 -16.42 -22.83
N ASN A 88 -15.83 -16.26 -21.69
CA ASN A 88 -17.29 -16.27 -21.61
C ASN A 88 -17.93 -14.90 -21.81
N THR A 89 -17.19 -13.80 -21.59
CA THR A 89 -17.77 -12.46 -21.60
C THR A 89 -17.14 -11.49 -22.59
N MET A 90 -15.96 -11.84 -23.16
CA MET A 90 -15.25 -10.97 -24.10
C MET A 90 -15.20 -11.55 -25.53
N PRO A 91 -15.10 -10.69 -26.55
CA PRO A 91 -15.23 -9.23 -26.50
C PRO A 91 -16.67 -8.78 -26.24
N PHE A 92 -16.85 -7.56 -25.71
CA PHE A 92 -18.18 -7.01 -25.46
C PHE A 92 -18.99 -6.95 -26.77
N GLY A 93 -20.20 -7.52 -26.77
CA GLY A 93 -21.05 -7.66 -27.96
C GLY A 93 -20.78 -8.89 -28.83
N LYS A 94 -19.70 -9.65 -28.58
CA LYS A 94 -19.38 -10.92 -29.27
C LYS A 94 -18.80 -11.99 -28.30
N PRO A 95 -19.48 -12.30 -27.18
CA PRO A 95 -18.99 -13.27 -26.20
C PRO A 95 -18.79 -14.65 -26.82
N GLY A 96 -17.79 -15.40 -26.35
CA GLY A 96 -17.49 -16.76 -26.80
C GLY A 96 -16.70 -16.86 -28.10
N THR A 97 -16.29 -15.74 -28.70
CA THR A 97 -15.45 -15.73 -29.92
C THR A 97 -13.97 -15.92 -29.62
N VAL A 98 -13.53 -15.65 -28.39
CA VAL A 98 -12.18 -15.96 -27.91
C VAL A 98 -12.14 -17.43 -27.47
N SER A 99 -11.34 -18.23 -28.17
CA SER A 99 -11.14 -19.64 -27.79
C SER A 99 -10.45 -19.78 -26.44
N ARG A 100 -10.57 -20.97 -25.81
CA ARG A 100 -9.88 -21.26 -24.54
C ARG A 100 -8.38 -20.99 -24.61
N ALA A 101 -7.72 -21.43 -25.67
CA ALA A 101 -6.28 -21.24 -25.87
C ALA A 101 -5.93 -19.75 -25.98
N GLN A 102 -6.71 -18.98 -26.74
CA GLN A 102 -6.52 -17.53 -26.82
C GLN A 102 -6.76 -16.83 -25.48
N ALA A 103 -7.74 -17.27 -24.68
CA ALA A 103 -7.98 -16.71 -23.35
C ALA A 103 -6.82 -16.99 -22.38
N VAL A 104 -6.17 -18.16 -22.50
CA VAL A 104 -4.97 -18.51 -21.74
C VAL A 104 -3.78 -17.65 -22.18
N ASP A 105 -3.55 -17.50 -23.48
CA ASP A 105 -2.47 -16.64 -24.02
C ASP A 105 -2.70 -15.16 -23.67
N LEU A 106 -3.93 -14.66 -23.77
CA LEU A 106 -4.33 -13.33 -23.30
C LEU A 106 -4.05 -13.14 -21.80
N SER A 107 -4.34 -14.15 -20.99
CA SER A 107 -4.03 -14.10 -19.55
C SER A 107 -2.52 -14.02 -19.30
N ALA A 108 -1.70 -14.75 -20.07
CA ALA A 108 -0.23 -14.62 -20.01
C ALA A 108 0.23 -13.20 -20.37
N TYR A 109 -0.36 -12.58 -21.40
CA TYR A 109 -0.06 -11.20 -21.76
C TYR A 109 -0.48 -10.18 -20.67
N ILE A 110 -1.64 -10.38 -20.05
CA ILE A 110 -2.10 -9.58 -18.92
C ILE A 110 -1.13 -9.70 -17.74
N LEU A 111 -0.66 -10.91 -17.43
CA LEU A 111 0.34 -11.14 -16.39
C LEU A 111 1.66 -10.42 -16.69
N GLN A 112 2.14 -10.51 -17.94
CA GLN A 112 3.35 -9.79 -18.38
C GLN A 112 3.21 -8.27 -18.26
N SER A 113 2.06 -7.74 -18.70
CA SER A 113 1.76 -6.31 -18.61
C SER A 113 1.67 -5.84 -17.16
N GLY A 114 1.14 -6.70 -16.26
CA GLY A 114 1.12 -6.53 -14.81
C GLY A 114 2.47 -6.75 -14.10
N LYS A 115 3.57 -6.92 -14.84
CA LYS A 115 4.94 -7.12 -14.32
C LYS A 115 5.13 -8.39 -13.50
N PHE A 116 4.26 -9.39 -13.65
CA PHE A 116 4.54 -10.73 -13.11
C PHE A 116 5.66 -11.38 -13.92
N PRO A 117 6.63 -12.04 -13.29
CA PRO A 117 7.77 -12.63 -13.99
C PRO A 117 7.29 -13.71 -14.97
N ALA A 118 8.01 -13.86 -16.09
CA ALA A 118 7.85 -15.00 -16.97
C ALA A 118 8.67 -16.20 -16.44
N GLY A 119 8.18 -17.40 -16.67
CA GLY A 119 8.90 -18.65 -16.44
C GLY A 119 9.31 -19.33 -17.73
N GLN A 120 9.82 -20.56 -17.59
CA GLN A 120 10.32 -21.36 -18.70
C GLN A 120 9.23 -22.22 -19.37
N ALA A 121 8.12 -22.47 -18.67
CA ALA A 121 7.03 -23.32 -19.16
C ALA A 121 5.81 -22.48 -19.55
N GLU A 122 5.07 -22.95 -20.54
CA GLU A 122 3.77 -22.35 -20.87
C GLU A 122 2.75 -22.59 -19.75
N LEU A 123 1.88 -21.59 -19.59
CA LEU A 123 0.67 -21.67 -18.79
C LEU A 123 -0.25 -22.67 -19.47
N SER A 124 -0.45 -23.81 -18.82
CA SER A 124 -1.30 -24.88 -19.32
C SER A 124 -2.69 -24.82 -18.66
N GLY A 125 -3.72 -25.13 -19.46
CA GLY A 125 -5.12 -25.01 -19.05
C GLY A 125 -5.50 -25.88 -17.83
N ASP A 126 -4.83 -27.01 -17.66
CA ASP A 126 -5.01 -27.97 -16.55
C ASP A 126 -4.55 -27.43 -15.19
N ARG A 127 -3.62 -26.47 -15.17
CA ARG A 127 -3.05 -25.90 -13.94
C ARG A 127 -3.70 -24.59 -13.50
N LEU A 128 -4.62 -24.03 -14.28
CA LEU A 128 -5.20 -22.71 -14.04
C LEU A 128 -5.91 -22.59 -12.68
N ALA A 129 -6.58 -23.64 -12.23
CA ALA A 129 -7.26 -23.66 -10.93
C ALA A 129 -6.28 -23.68 -9.74
N GLN A 130 -5.05 -24.11 -9.99
CA GLN A 130 -4.00 -24.28 -8.98
C GLN A 130 -3.06 -23.07 -8.91
N ILE A 131 -3.28 -22.07 -9.78
CA ILE A 131 -2.51 -20.84 -9.85
C ILE A 131 -3.41 -19.70 -9.40
N ALA A 132 -2.98 -18.89 -8.45
CA ALA A 132 -3.76 -17.76 -7.94
C ALA A 132 -3.00 -16.44 -8.04
N PHE A 133 -3.76 -15.35 -8.16
CA PHE A 133 -3.24 -14.01 -7.92
C PHE A 133 -2.81 -13.87 -6.46
N PRO A 134 -1.79 -13.03 -6.16
CA PRO A 134 -1.41 -12.79 -4.77
C PRO A 134 -2.64 -12.29 -4.02
N GLY A 135 -3.00 -13.01 -2.95
CA GLY A 135 -3.98 -12.49 -2.01
C GLY A 135 -3.43 -11.26 -1.32
N GLU A 136 -4.30 -10.34 -0.92
CA GLU A 136 -3.97 -9.34 0.09
C GLU A 136 -3.48 -10.10 1.31
N ARG A 137 -2.17 -10.06 1.54
CA ARG A 137 -1.53 -10.81 2.61
C ARG A 137 -2.07 -10.28 3.94
N LYS A 138 -3.03 -11.01 4.53
CA LYS A 138 -3.18 -10.98 5.99
C LYS A 138 -1.85 -11.48 6.55
N LEU A 139 -1.14 -10.59 7.23
CA LEU A 139 0.22 -10.76 7.73
C LEU A 139 0.43 -12.15 8.36
N ALA A 140 1.19 -13.01 7.67
CA ALA A 140 1.76 -14.22 8.24
C ALA A 140 3.29 -14.04 8.27
N THR A 141 3.86 -14.39 9.41
CA THR A 141 5.24 -14.18 9.86
C THR A 141 6.27 -14.76 8.88
N PRO A 142 7.42 -14.11 8.62
CA PRO A 142 8.32 -14.54 7.55
C PRO A 142 9.22 -15.71 7.98
N VAL A 143 9.34 -16.71 7.09
CA VAL A 143 10.50 -17.60 7.01
C VAL A 143 11.46 -17.00 5.97
N ALA A 144 12.73 -16.84 6.37
CA ALA A 144 13.87 -16.37 5.56
C ALA A 144 14.12 -17.27 4.32
N ALA A 145 14.76 -16.87 3.22
CA ALA A 145 15.21 -15.60 2.67
C ALA A 145 15.41 -15.86 1.16
N ALA A 146 14.84 -15.02 0.29
CA ALA A 146 15.29 -14.88 -1.09
C ALA A 146 15.81 -13.45 -1.21
N THR A 147 17.09 -13.34 -1.58
CA THR A 147 17.81 -12.08 -1.69
C THR A 147 17.21 -11.29 -2.87
N SER A 148 16.20 -10.47 -2.59
CA SER A 148 16.00 -9.27 -3.40
C SER A 148 17.24 -8.42 -3.18
N ALA A 149 17.85 -7.94 -4.27
CA ALA A 149 18.69 -6.77 -4.15
C ALA A 149 17.79 -5.68 -3.58
N ALA A 150 17.90 -5.46 -2.27
CA ALA A 150 17.14 -4.44 -1.58
C ALA A 150 17.41 -3.14 -2.33
N VAL A 151 16.37 -2.48 -2.81
CA VAL A 151 16.46 -1.05 -3.07
C VAL A 151 16.84 -0.45 -1.72
N THR A 152 18.12 -0.18 -1.54
CA THR A 152 18.61 0.54 -0.36
C THR A 152 18.07 1.94 -0.51
N LEU A 153 17.02 2.24 0.26
CA LEU A 153 16.53 3.60 0.40
C LEU A 153 17.71 4.47 0.82
N SER A 154 17.87 5.61 0.15
CA SER A 154 18.86 6.60 0.57
C SER A 154 18.61 6.96 2.04
N PRO A 155 19.68 7.19 2.82
CA PRO A 155 19.52 7.55 4.21
C PRO A 155 18.68 8.83 4.34
N PRO A 156 17.96 9.03 5.45
CA PRO A 156 17.21 10.25 5.67
C PRO A 156 18.11 11.50 5.65
N GLU A 157 17.81 12.45 4.76
CA GLU A 157 18.56 13.71 4.62
C GLU A 157 18.49 14.60 5.87
N GLY A 158 17.28 14.76 6.43
CA GLY A 158 17.03 15.62 7.57
C GLY A 158 16.82 14.86 8.88
N ASN A 159 17.20 15.49 10.00
CA ASN A 159 16.80 15.01 11.32
C ASN A 159 15.27 15.16 11.53
N LEU A 160 14.76 14.49 12.56
CA LEU A 160 13.32 14.48 12.86
C LEU A 160 12.71 15.90 12.99
N ALA A 161 13.41 16.83 13.65
CA ALA A 161 12.91 18.18 13.86
C ALA A 161 12.90 19.01 12.58
N GLN A 162 13.81 18.76 11.64
CA GLN A 162 13.78 19.36 10.30
C GLN A 162 12.59 18.83 9.50
N LEU A 163 12.37 17.53 9.48
CA LEU A 163 11.23 16.91 8.80
C LEU A 163 9.89 17.43 9.35
N MET A 164 9.74 17.48 10.67
CA MET A 164 8.52 18.00 11.31
C MET A 164 8.27 19.46 10.97
N ARG A 165 9.32 20.32 10.97
CA ARG A 165 9.17 21.73 10.60
C ARG A 165 8.88 21.94 9.12
N ALA A 166 9.43 21.08 8.25
CA ALA A 166 9.24 21.18 6.81
C ALA A 166 7.85 20.71 6.37
N LEU A 167 7.33 19.64 6.98
CA LEU A 167 6.11 18.98 6.52
C LEU A 167 4.98 19.04 7.54
N ALA A 168 5.16 18.48 8.73
CA ALA A 168 4.04 18.33 9.67
C ALA A 168 3.52 19.67 10.20
N PHE A 169 4.42 20.58 10.60
CA PHE A 169 4.08 21.86 11.22
C PHE A 169 3.26 22.79 10.30
N PRO A 170 3.71 23.15 9.07
CA PRO A 170 2.93 24.04 8.22
C PRO A 170 1.57 23.44 7.83
N ASN A 171 1.51 22.12 7.59
CA ASN A 171 0.25 21.47 7.21
C ASN A 171 -0.72 21.34 8.40
N ALA A 172 -0.23 21.06 9.62
CA ALA A 172 -1.07 21.10 10.82
C ALA A 172 -1.65 22.49 11.06
N ASN A 173 -0.85 23.56 10.81
CA ASN A 173 -1.33 24.93 10.96
C ASN A 173 -2.46 25.26 9.97
N ILE A 174 -2.45 24.73 8.75
CA ILE A 174 -3.56 24.89 7.79
C ILE A 174 -4.85 24.28 8.36
N ILE A 175 -4.76 23.09 8.99
CA ILE A 175 -5.91 22.43 9.62
C ILE A 175 -6.40 23.25 10.83
N PHE A 176 -5.50 23.66 11.72
CA PHE A 176 -5.86 24.47 12.90
C PHE A 176 -6.46 25.83 12.54
N ASN A 177 -6.05 26.41 11.41
CA ASN A 177 -6.54 27.70 10.96
C ASN A 177 -8.05 27.69 10.67
N LEU A 178 -8.67 26.52 10.48
CA LEU A 178 -10.11 26.41 10.29
C LEU A 178 -10.94 26.80 11.52
N GLN A 179 -10.32 26.85 12.70
CA GLN A 179 -10.95 27.38 13.91
C GLN A 179 -11.19 28.91 13.83
N VAL A 180 -10.45 29.61 12.96
CA VAL A 180 -10.52 31.07 12.84
C VAL A 180 -10.83 31.55 11.42
N LYS A 181 -10.74 30.66 10.42
CA LYS A 181 -10.92 30.99 9.00
C LYS A 181 -11.84 29.98 8.32
N ASP A 182 -12.99 30.44 7.87
CA ASP A 182 -13.92 29.65 7.07
C ASP A 182 -13.40 29.49 5.62
N PRO A 183 -13.16 28.26 5.15
CA PRO A 183 -12.68 27.98 3.78
C PRO A 183 -13.77 28.16 2.71
N ASN A 184 -15.03 28.35 3.10
CA ASN A 184 -16.12 28.67 2.17
C ASN A 184 -16.12 30.15 1.77
N VAL A 185 -15.42 31.00 2.52
CA VAL A 185 -15.32 32.43 2.22
C VAL A 185 -14.22 32.64 1.16
N PRO A 186 -14.55 33.21 -0.02
CA PRO A 186 -13.55 33.46 -1.05
C PRO A 186 -12.43 34.38 -0.54
N THR A 187 -11.19 33.92 -0.61
CA THR A 187 -10.02 34.77 -0.38
C THR A 187 -9.66 35.52 -1.65
N LYS A 188 -9.56 36.85 -1.56
CA LYS A 188 -8.98 37.66 -2.64
C LYS A 188 -7.49 37.35 -2.73
N ARG A 189 -7.01 37.13 -3.95
CA ARG A 189 -5.58 37.04 -4.22
C ARG A 189 -4.99 38.43 -4.14
N GLU A 190 -4.23 38.70 -3.08
CA GLU A 190 -3.50 39.95 -2.94
C GLU A 190 -2.21 39.87 -3.76
N VAL A 191 -2.11 40.68 -4.81
CA VAL A 191 -0.87 40.89 -5.56
C VAL A 191 -0.42 42.31 -5.23
N GLY A 192 0.61 42.41 -4.39
CA GLY A 192 1.25 43.68 -4.07
C GLY A 192 1.97 44.28 -5.27
N PRO A 193 2.45 45.54 -5.15
CA PRO A 193 3.25 46.18 -6.20
C PRO A 193 4.57 45.45 -6.48
N ASP A 194 5.13 44.78 -5.46
CA ASP A 194 6.27 43.90 -5.58
C ASP A 194 5.82 42.43 -5.61
N PHE A 195 6.25 41.69 -6.63
CA PHE A 195 5.85 40.30 -6.81
C PHE A 195 6.61 39.37 -5.84
N ASP A 196 5.88 38.76 -4.91
CA ASP A 196 6.38 37.74 -4.00
C ASP A 196 5.84 36.36 -4.39
N TYR A 197 6.72 35.44 -4.79
CA TYR A 197 6.36 34.07 -5.17
C TYR A 197 5.68 33.28 -4.06
N VAL A 198 6.04 33.52 -2.79
CA VAL A 198 5.46 32.83 -1.63
C VAL A 198 4.06 33.36 -1.36
N ALA A 199 3.88 34.67 -1.32
CA ALA A 199 2.56 35.29 -1.13
C ALA A 199 1.62 34.97 -2.29
N TRP A 200 2.13 35.01 -3.52
CA TRP A 200 1.41 34.59 -4.72
C TRP A 200 0.95 33.13 -4.62
N GLY A 201 1.89 32.22 -4.31
CA GLY A 201 1.65 30.78 -4.24
C GLY A 201 0.60 30.40 -3.19
N ALA A 202 0.59 31.09 -2.04
CA ALA A 202 -0.41 30.91 -1.00
C ALA A 202 -1.85 31.21 -1.47
N GLY A 203 -2.00 32.02 -2.52
CA GLY A 203 -3.30 32.35 -3.13
C GLY A 203 -3.65 31.53 -4.38
N VAL A 204 -2.82 30.58 -4.82
CA VAL A 204 -3.08 29.75 -6.01
C VAL A 204 -4.13 28.68 -5.73
N TYR A 205 -4.04 28.04 -4.56
CA TYR A 205 -5.02 27.05 -4.11
C TYR A 205 -5.80 27.64 -2.94
N THR A 206 -7.13 27.65 -3.05
CA THR A 206 -8.00 28.31 -2.07
C THR A 206 -9.13 27.41 -1.60
N GLY A 207 -9.77 27.80 -0.50
CA GLY A 207 -10.91 27.11 0.09
C GLY A 207 -10.55 25.73 0.63
N TRP A 208 -11.32 24.71 0.27
CA TRP A 208 -11.16 23.34 0.81
C TRP A 208 -9.96 22.58 0.29
N LEU A 209 -9.41 22.94 -0.88
CA LEU A 209 -8.32 22.20 -1.50
C LEU A 209 -7.03 22.19 -0.65
N PRO A 210 -6.53 23.33 -0.14
CA PRO A 210 -5.39 23.33 0.79
C PRO A 210 -5.63 22.53 2.07
N VAL A 211 -6.86 22.48 2.58
CA VAL A 211 -7.21 21.69 3.78
C VAL A 211 -7.06 20.20 3.51
N GLU A 212 -7.61 19.73 2.39
CA GLU A 212 -7.48 18.33 1.98
C GLU A 212 -6.01 17.95 1.77
N GLN A 213 -5.25 18.80 1.09
CA GLN A 213 -3.82 18.58 0.83
C GLN A 213 -2.99 18.58 2.12
N ALA A 214 -3.31 19.47 3.06
CA ALA A 214 -2.68 19.49 4.38
C ALA A 214 -2.94 18.19 5.15
N ALA A 215 -4.17 17.67 5.10
CA ALA A 215 -4.51 16.39 5.71
C ALA A 215 -3.74 15.22 5.08
N ILE A 216 -3.62 15.19 3.74
CA ILE A 216 -2.78 14.21 3.02
C ILE A 216 -1.32 14.32 3.46
N ALA A 217 -0.79 15.53 3.54
CA ALA A 217 0.58 15.75 3.98
C ALA A 217 0.83 15.21 5.40
N ILE A 218 -0.13 15.35 6.33
CA ILE A 218 -0.02 14.73 7.66
C ILE A 218 0.00 13.20 7.57
N ILE A 219 -0.89 12.60 6.77
CA ILE A 219 -0.94 11.14 6.56
C ILE A 219 0.38 10.60 6.01
N GLU A 220 0.96 11.28 5.01
CA GLU A 220 2.18 10.82 4.32
C GLU A 220 3.46 11.18 5.08
N THR A 221 3.45 12.24 5.88
CA THR A 221 4.60 12.62 6.71
C THR A 221 4.78 11.67 7.89
N ALA A 222 3.70 11.23 8.52
CA ALA A 222 3.79 10.43 9.74
C ALA A 222 4.61 9.12 9.56
N PRO A 223 4.44 8.30 8.51
CA PRO A 223 5.32 7.16 8.23
C PRO A 223 6.81 7.50 8.10
N LEU A 224 7.16 8.72 7.68
CA LEU A 224 8.56 9.17 7.58
C LEU A 224 9.22 9.32 8.96
N PHE A 225 8.44 9.35 10.05
CA PHE A 225 8.93 9.28 11.43
C PHE A 225 9.41 7.87 11.82
N LEU A 226 9.09 6.86 11.02
CA LEU A 226 9.53 5.47 11.20
C LEU A 226 10.70 5.11 10.27
N THR A 227 11.22 6.06 9.47
CA THR A 227 12.33 5.77 8.56
C THR A 227 13.59 5.37 9.35
N PRO A 228 14.15 4.16 9.12
CA PRO A 228 15.38 3.74 9.77
C PRO A 228 16.53 4.70 9.50
N GLY A 229 17.42 4.86 10.48
CA GLY A 229 18.60 5.71 10.37
C GLY A 229 18.35 7.22 10.54
N ARG A 230 17.10 7.66 10.73
CA ARG A 230 16.82 9.06 11.05
C ARG A 230 17.33 9.37 12.46
N VAL A 231 18.04 10.47 12.60
CA VAL A 231 18.48 10.99 13.90
C VAL A 231 17.56 12.10 14.38
N CYS A 232 17.57 12.30 15.68
CA CYS A 232 16.90 13.40 16.34
C CYS A 232 17.80 14.63 16.43
N GLN A 233 17.29 15.73 16.98
CA GLN A 233 18.04 16.98 17.04
C GLN A 233 19.25 16.90 17.99
N ASN A 234 19.22 16.01 18.99
CA ASN A 234 20.33 15.68 19.89
C ASN A 234 21.38 14.73 19.25
N GLY A 235 21.18 14.30 18.00
CA GLY A 235 22.07 13.34 17.31
C GLY A 235 21.83 11.87 17.65
N LEU A 236 20.95 11.55 18.61
CA LEU A 236 20.57 10.16 18.90
C LEU A 236 19.59 9.63 17.85
N PRO A 237 19.52 8.30 17.63
CA PRO A 237 18.54 7.70 16.73
C PRO A 237 17.10 7.99 17.15
N VAL A 238 16.21 8.22 16.18
CA VAL A 238 14.77 8.23 16.43
C VAL A 238 14.36 6.86 17.00
N PRO A 239 13.53 6.80 18.05
CA PRO A 239 13.13 5.55 18.70
C PRO A 239 12.07 4.79 17.90
N VAL A 240 12.34 4.53 16.61
CA VAL A 240 11.42 3.94 15.64
C VAL A 240 10.90 2.56 16.05
N ASP A 241 11.61 1.85 16.92
CA ASP A 241 11.23 0.54 17.41
C ASP A 241 10.30 0.56 18.61
N ARG A 242 10.22 1.69 19.33
CA ARG A 242 9.43 1.76 20.56
C ARG A 242 7.93 1.62 20.28
N PRO A 243 7.18 0.82 21.06
CA PRO A 243 5.75 0.59 20.83
C PRO A 243 4.90 1.86 20.88
N ASP A 244 5.21 2.77 21.80
CA ASP A 244 4.53 4.06 21.93
C ASP A 244 4.79 4.96 20.71
N TRP A 245 6.03 5.01 20.21
CA TRP A 245 6.37 5.75 18.98
C TRP A 245 5.57 5.28 17.77
N LYS A 246 5.51 3.96 17.56
CA LYS A 246 4.71 3.33 16.48
C LYS A 246 3.23 3.65 16.64
N LYS A 247 2.71 3.56 17.87
CA LYS A 247 1.32 3.87 18.20
C LYS A 247 1.00 5.33 17.89
N TYR A 248 1.76 6.29 18.42
CA TYR A 248 1.51 7.71 18.23
C TYR A 248 1.63 8.14 16.77
N THR A 249 2.58 7.54 16.03
CA THR A 249 2.69 7.75 14.58
C THR A 249 1.43 7.29 13.84
N THR A 250 0.89 6.11 14.20
CA THR A 250 -0.33 5.55 13.61
C THR A 250 -1.55 6.39 13.95
N GLU A 251 -1.66 6.86 15.19
CA GLU A 251 -2.75 7.75 15.64
C GLU A 251 -2.73 9.07 14.87
N LEU A 252 -1.55 9.67 14.65
CA LEU A 252 -1.42 10.90 13.86
C LEU A 252 -1.88 10.70 12.41
N MET A 253 -1.52 9.57 11.79
CA MET A 253 -2.01 9.22 10.45
C MET A 253 -3.53 9.13 10.42
N GLU A 254 -4.14 8.54 11.45
CA GLU A 254 -5.57 8.34 11.50
C GLU A 254 -6.33 9.66 11.66
N ILE A 255 -5.85 10.58 12.49
CA ILE A 255 -6.42 11.94 12.56
C ILE A 255 -6.30 12.65 11.21
N GLY A 256 -5.18 12.48 10.50
CA GLY A 256 -5.05 12.96 9.12
C GLY A 256 -6.11 12.39 8.18
N ARG A 257 -6.45 11.10 8.28
CA ARG A 257 -7.53 10.49 7.47
C ARG A 257 -8.91 11.06 7.80
N ILE A 258 -9.20 11.25 9.08
CA ILE A 258 -10.45 11.87 9.54
C ILE A 258 -10.55 13.30 9.01
N ALA A 259 -9.47 14.09 9.14
CA ALA A 259 -9.40 15.45 8.61
C ALA A 259 -9.61 15.50 7.10
N LYS A 260 -8.99 14.58 6.35
CA LYS A 260 -9.16 14.48 4.90
C LYS A 260 -10.62 14.20 4.51
N GLN A 261 -11.26 13.23 5.17
CA GLN A 261 -12.66 12.89 4.90
C GLN A 261 -13.59 14.07 5.21
N ALA A 262 -13.36 14.77 6.33
CA ALA A 262 -14.13 15.96 6.70
C ALA A 262 -13.93 17.10 5.69
N ALA A 263 -12.71 17.31 5.19
CA ALA A 263 -12.40 18.30 4.16
C ALA A 263 -13.11 17.99 2.83
N ILE A 264 -13.06 16.74 2.36
CA ILE A 264 -13.76 16.28 1.15
C ILE A 264 -15.28 16.49 1.30
N ALA A 265 -15.82 16.18 2.48
CA ALA A 265 -17.22 16.38 2.81
C ALA A 265 -17.60 17.84 3.16
N ARG A 266 -16.62 18.75 3.20
CA ARG A 266 -16.78 20.17 3.55
C ARG A 266 -17.46 20.43 4.90
N LYS A 267 -17.18 19.59 5.89
CA LYS A 267 -17.74 19.67 7.23
C LYS A 267 -16.91 20.57 8.14
N LEU A 268 -17.15 21.88 8.08
CA LEU A 268 -16.38 22.87 8.87
C LEU A 268 -16.57 22.69 10.39
N ASP A 269 -17.77 22.38 10.82
CA ASP A 269 -18.14 22.12 12.22
C ASP A 269 -17.34 20.96 12.84
N ALA A 270 -16.93 19.97 12.05
CA ALA A 270 -16.10 18.87 12.52
C ALA A 270 -14.65 19.30 12.89
N PHE A 271 -14.18 20.46 12.40
CA PHE A 271 -12.77 20.83 12.55
C PHE A 271 -12.39 21.37 13.93
N GLU A 272 -13.35 21.67 14.79
CA GLU A 272 -13.09 21.93 16.22
C GLU A 272 -12.56 20.65 16.89
N GLU A 273 -13.35 19.57 16.86
CA GLU A 273 -12.97 18.28 17.42
C GLU A 273 -11.72 17.68 16.73
N ILE A 274 -11.61 17.80 15.40
CA ILE A 274 -10.41 17.33 14.67
C ILE A 274 -9.16 18.09 15.11
N SER A 275 -9.27 19.41 15.38
CA SER A 275 -8.16 20.21 15.88
C SER A 275 -7.74 19.76 17.28
N GLU A 276 -8.68 19.49 18.17
CA GLU A 276 -8.38 18.95 19.49
C GLU A 276 -7.63 17.60 19.40
N LYS A 277 -8.17 16.65 18.62
CA LYS A 277 -7.53 15.34 18.42
C LYS A 277 -6.15 15.45 17.78
N LEU A 278 -5.98 16.36 16.82
CA LEU A 278 -4.69 16.59 16.17
C LEU A 278 -3.68 17.17 17.15
N SER A 279 -4.11 18.11 18.00
CA SER A 279 -3.30 18.66 19.08
C SER A 279 -2.85 17.56 20.04
N ASP A 280 -3.79 16.72 20.51
CA ASP A 280 -3.48 15.60 21.41
C ASP A 280 -2.53 14.59 20.78
N ALA A 281 -2.73 14.22 19.52
CA ALA A 281 -1.83 13.33 18.79
C ALA A 281 -0.40 13.91 18.73
N CYS A 282 -0.26 15.23 18.50
CA CYS A 282 1.04 15.90 18.55
C CYS A 282 1.64 15.85 19.97
N GLN A 283 0.82 16.07 20.99
CA GLN A 283 1.29 16.11 22.39
C GLN A 283 1.66 14.74 22.93
N ASN A 284 1.05 13.65 22.46
CA ASN A 284 1.41 12.29 22.84
C ASN A 284 2.90 12.03 22.59
N CYS A 285 3.42 12.45 21.43
CA CYS A 285 4.86 12.42 21.16
C CYS A 285 5.61 13.52 21.93
N HIS A 286 5.17 14.78 21.88
CA HIS A 286 5.95 15.89 22.40
C HIS A 286 6.17 15.86 23.92
N ARG A 287 5.19 15.38 24.71
CA ARG A 287 5.34 15.24 26.17
C ARG A 287 6.43 14.24 26.57
N VAL A 288 6.66 13.22 25.73
CA VAL A 288 7.65 12.17 25.97
C VAL A 288 9.00 12.55 25.36
N TYR A 289 9.00 13.00 24.10
CA TYR A 289 10.18 13.14 23.25
C TYR A 289 10.61 14.58 22.97
N ARG A 290 9.86 15.59 23.42
CA ARG A 290 10.18 17.02 23.21
C ARG A 290 10.01 17.83 24.50
N ARG A 291 10.64 17.37 25.58
CA ARG A 291 10.62 18.11 26.86
C ARG A 291 11.46 19.37 26.73
N ASP A 292 10.87 20.51 27.03
CA ASP A 292 11.53 21.81 27.05
C ASP A 292 12.13 22.04 28.44
N ALA A 293 13.34 21.51 28.67
CA ALA A 293 14.17 21.85 29.81
C ALA A 293 15.59 22.20 29.32
N PRO A 294 16.34 23.07 30.03
CA PRO A 294 17.74 23.36 29.70
C PRO A 294 18.55 22.07 29.71
N GLY A 295 19.13 21.68 28.58
CA GLY A 295 19.82 20.40 28.41
C GLY A 295 18.90 19.19 28.18
N ALA A 296 17.58 19.38 28.09
CA ALA A 296 16.65 18.32 27.74
C ALA A 296 16.78 17.97 26.26
N MET A 297 17.04 16.70 26.03
CA MET A 297 17.29 16.15 24.72
C MET A 297 15.98 16.04 23.94
N ARG A 298 15.85 16.85 22.90
CA ARG A 298 14.81 16.68 21.88
C ARG A 298 15.06 15.33 21.22
N CYS A 299 14.24 14.36 21.65
CA CYS A 299 14.15 12.93 21.34
C CYS A 299 14.84 11.95 22.33
N GLN A 300 15.01 12.38 23.59
CA GLN A 300 15.65 11.66 24.72
C GLN A 300 16.96 10.96 24.39
#